data_AF-M4VE41-F1
#
_entry.id   AF-M4VE41-F1
#
_cell.length_a   1.000
_cell.length_b   1.000
_cell.length_c   1.000
_cell.angle_alpha   90.00
_cell.angle_beta   90.00
_cell.angle_gamma   90.00
#
_symmetry.space_group_name_H-M   'P 1'
#
loop_
_entity.id
_entity.type
_entity.pdbx_description
1 polymer ?
#
loop_
_entity_poly.entity_id
_entity_poly.type
_entity_poly.pdbx_seq_one_letter_code
_entity_poly.pdbx_strand_id
1 'polypeptide(L)'
;MKNFSTTFRLFSILLSLALVSTACMKKQNLKEEDLGVAFSRDEVAIALFSAFGPFNFSEIRPLESYRIASTERVQGGSTQTAFVQDVVIYEINDGVIDPNKLYLDIDLLTNTGSTPGIVKSGIVSFTKPSGISGVAFVDDTIPFLSTEDRRPLFLFEILQRIAFTSCITDEDYQESCHKLTTKAVQKRLPSGSEAQKATCPSTPDNCLINATQIEFDIIRHKQPDDDNRPDRVHYTFVISQDTPFTARVLELCSRALYPTESGGKLLADVCYSVRDYTFGDQ
;
A
#
# COMPACT_ATOMS: atom_id res chain seq x y z
N MET A 1 8.71 -53.23 31.14
CA MET A 1 9.39 -51.92 31.00
C MET A 1 9.61 -51.63 29.53
N LYS A 2 8.79 -50.76 28.92
CA LYS A 2 8.99 -49.99 27.68
C LYS A 2 7.63 -49.39 27.29
N ASN A 3 7.63 -48.17 26.74
CA ASN A 3 6.49 -47.41 26.19
C ASN A 3 5.79 -46.38 27.09
N PHE A 4 6.55 -45.51 27.76
CA PHE A 4 5.97 -44.30 28.38
C PHE A 4 6.67 -42.98 28.01
N SER A 5 7.63 -43.01 27.08
CA SER A 5 8.56 -41.87 26.83
C SER A 5 8.28 -41.08 25.54
N THR A 6 7.61 -41.68 24.54
CA THR A 6 7.45 -41.07 23.21
C THR A 6 6.22 -40.17 23.08
N THR A 7 5.13 -40.44 23.80
CA THR A 7 3.90 -39.63 23.74
C THR A 7 4.04 -38.26 24.42
N PHE A 8 4.91 -38.14 25.44
CA PHE A 8 5.10 -36.88 26.16
C PHE A 8 5.90 -35.84 25.33
N ARG A 9 6.84 -36.28 24.47
CA ARG A 9 7.60 -35.39 23.59
C ARG A 9 6.78 -34.84 22.42
N LEU A 10 5.83 -35.62 21.89
CA LEU A 10 4.92 -35.15 20.83
C LEU A 10 3.93 -34.09 21.34
N PHE A 11 3.49 -34.19 22.60
CA PHE A 11 2.58 -33.20 23.18
C PHE A 11 3.26 -31.85 23.43
N SER A 12 4.53 -31.82 23.84
CA SER A 12 5.29 -30.57 24.00
C SER A 12 5.63 -29.87 22.67
N ILE A 13 5.79 -30.60 21.56
CA ILE A 13 6.02 -30.01 20.23
C ILE A 13 4.72 -29.43 19.65
N LEU A 14 3.59 -30.09 19.86
CA LEU A 14 2.27 -29.55 19.45
C LEU A 14 1.84 -28.33 20.28
N LEU A 15 2.18 -28.28 21.57
CA LEU A 15 1.86 -27.12 22.43
C LEU A 15 2.75 -25.91 22.14
N SER A 16 3.96 -26.10 21.61
CA SER A 16 4.85 -25.00 21.21
C SER A 16 4.57 -24.47 19.80
N LEU A 17 3.92 -25.24 18.91
CA LEU A 17 3.41 -24.74 17.63
C LEU A 17 2.09 -23.94 17.74
N ALA A 18 1.34 -24.08 18.84
CA ALA A 18 0.09 -23.35 19.05
C ALA A 18 0.27 -21.94 19.65
N LEU A 19 1.51 -21.56 20.02
CA LEU A 19 1.82 -20.25 20.62
C LEU A 19 2.37 -19.21 19.64
N VAL A 20 2.45 -19.53 18.34
CA VAL A 20 2.92 -18.60 17.30
C VAL A 20 1.80 -18.33 16.28
N SER A 21 0.74 -17.64 16.69
CA SER A 21 -0.20 -17.01 15.74
C SER A 21 -1.26 -16.09 16.36
N THR A 22 -0.97 -15.52 17.53
CA THR A 22 -1.60 -14.24 17.89
C THR A 22 -0.49 -13.27 18.24
N ALA A 23 0.26 -12.85 17.21
CA ALA A 23 0.71 -11.47 17.23
C ALA A 23 -0.57 -10.62 17.29
N CYS A 24 -1.06 -10.39 18.51
CA CYS A 24 -1.88 -9.23 18.80
C CYS A 24 -0.99 -8.05 18.43
N MET A 25 -1.00 -7.65 17.15
CA MET A 25 -0.71 -6.28 16.80
C MET A 25 -1.62 -5.47 17.71
N LYS A 26 -1.01 -4.83 18.71
CA LYS A 26 -1.71 -3.98 19.67
C LYS A 26 -2.54 -3.02 18.80
N LYS A 27 -3.87 -3.20 18.80
CA LYS A 27 -4.77 -2.33 18.04
C LYS A 27 -4.44 -0.90 18.48
N GLN A 28 -3.90 -0.09 17.58
CA GLN A 28 -3.54 1.28 17.90
C GLN A 28 -4.83 2.04 18.25
N ASN A 29 -4.82 2.71 19.39
CA ASN A 29 -5.89 3.60 19.78
C ASN A 29 -5.73 4.90 19.01
N LEU A 30 -6.63 5.15 18.06
CA LEU A 30 -6.63 6.41 17.30
C LEU A 30 -6.99 7.62 18.17
N LYS A 31 -7.54 7.42 19.37
CA LYS A 31 -7.88 8.46 20.35
C LYS A 31 -6.76 8.79 21.34
N GLU A 32 -5.57 8.23 21.17
CA GLU A 32 -4.42 8.51 22.04
C GLU A 32 -3.96 9.97 21.89
N GLU A 33 -3.87 10.71 23.00
CA GLU A 33 -3.52 12.15 23.00
C GLU A 33 -2.01 12.40 22.82
N ASP A 34 -1.16 11.46 23.25
CA ASP A 34 0.28 11.55 23.01
C ASP A 34 0.64 10.85 21.69
N LEU A 35 0.96 11.69 20.71
CA LEU A 35 1.31 11.28 19.35
C LEU A 35 2.82 11.27 19.14
N GLY A 36 3.60 11.67 20.15
CA GLY A 36 5.03 11.90 20.04
C GLY A 36 5.36 13.11 19.16
N VAL A 37 6.67 13.31 18.93
CA VAL A 37 7.18 14.43 18.15
C VAL A 37 6.73 14.30 16.69
N ALA A 38 6.21 15.39 16.13
CA ALA A 38 5.88 15.45 14.71
C ALA A 38 7.17 15.39 13.87
N PHE A 39 7.13 14.68 12.75
CA PHE A 39 8.21 14.70 11.77
C PHE A 39 7.80 15.50 10.54
N SER A 40 8.81 15.90 9.77
CA SER A 40 8.64 16.68 8.54
C SER A 40 8.16 15.82 7.37
N ARG A 41 7.56 16.47 6.37
CA ARG A 41 7.26 15.85 5.07
C ARG A 41 8.46 15.13 4.47
N ASP A 42 9.64 15.76 4.54
CA ASP A 42 10.86 15.23 3.95
C ASP A 42 11.26 13.88 4.58
N GLU A 43 11.00 13.68 5.88
CA GLU A 43 11.25 12.40 6.55
C GLU A 43 10.33 11.28 6.02
N VAL A 44 9.06 11.58 5.72
CA VAL A 44 8.15 10.62 5.06
C VAL A 44 8.63 10.28 3.67
N ALA A 45 8.95 11.31 2.88
CA ALA A 45 9.41 11.15 1.50
C ALA A 45 10.69 10.30 1.47
N ILE A 46 11.67 10.60 2.34
CA ILE A 46 12.89 9.82 2.48
C ILE A 46 12.58 8.37 2.84
N ALA A 47 11.70 8.11 3.80
CA ALA A 47 11.34 6.74 4.17
C ALA A 47 10.72 5.97 3.00
N LEU A 48 9.69 6.54 2.37
CA LEU A 48 8.97 5.92 1.25
C LEU A 48 9.89 5.68 0.04
N PHE A 49 10.67 6.69 -0.37
CA PHE A 49 11.53 6.58 -1.54
C PHE A 49 12.78 5.73 -1.30
N SER A 50 13.31 5.71 -0.07
CA SER A 50 14.41 4.78 0.28
C SER A 50 13.95 3.32 0.18
N ALA A 51 12.72 3.02 0.59
CA ALA A 51 12.14 1.69 0.43
C ALA A 51 11.82 1.36 -1.04
N PHE A 52 11.28 2.32 -1.78
CA PHE A 52 10.98 2.19 -3.22
C PHE A 52 12.22 1.97 -4.09
N GLY A 53 13.36 2.53 -3.66
CA GLY A 53 14.60 2.47 -4.42
C GLY A 53 14.70 3.55 -5.49
N PRO A 54 15.67 3.44 -6.41
CA PRO A 54 15.90 4.47 -7.41
C PRO A 54 14.70 4.62 -8.36
N PHE A 55 14.34 5.87 -8.65
CA PHE A 55 13.33 6.25 -9.66
C PHE A 55 13.92 6.18 -11.06
N ASN A 56 14.32 4.98 -11.47
CA ASN A 56 14.82 4.72 -12.80
C ASN A 56 13.65 4.31 -13.71
N PHE A 57 13.01 5.30 -14.34
CA PHE A 57 11.85 5.05 -15.21
C PHE A 57 12.15 4.17 -16.43
N SER A 58 13.43 3.96 -16.78
CA SER A 58 13.82 2.98 -17.81
C SER A 58 13.58 1.53 -17.38
N GLU A 59 13.28 1.28 -16.11
CA GLU A 59 12.92 -0.05 -15.59
C GLU A 59 11.45 -0.40 -15.81
N ILE A 60 10.61 0.58 -16.15
CA ILE A 60 9.22 0.33 -16.54
C ILE A 60 9.24 -0.30 -17.92
N ARG A 61 8.50 -1.39 -18.09
CA ARG A 61 8.44 -2.13 -19.36
C ARG A 61 7.04 -2.16 -19.94
N PRO A 62 6.89 -2.14 -21.28
CA PRO A 62 5.62 -2.42 -21.92
C PRO A 62 5.08 -3.78 -21.49
N LEU A 63 3.77 -3.88 -21.33
CA LEU A 63 3.04 -5.04 -20.83
C LEU A 63 3.41 -5.48 -19.41
N GLU A 64 4.09 -4.63 -18.63
CA GLU A 64 4.11 -4.78 -17.17
C GLU A 64 2.67 -4.77 -16.67
N SER A 65 2.32 -5.77 -15.85
CA SER A 65 0.96 -5.92 -15.36
C SER A 65 0.94 -6.35 -13.91
N TYR A 66 -0.11 -5.98 -13.20
CA TYR A 66 -0.35 -6.44 -11.83
C TYR A 66 -1.81 -6.30 -11.43
N ARG A 67 -2.22 -7.08 -10.43
CA ARG A 67 -3.58 -7.07 -9.89
C ARG A 67 -3.61 -6.39 -8.53
N ILE A 68 -4.50 -5.43 -8.34
CA ILE A 68 -4.80 -4.82 -7.04
C ILE A 68 -6.08 -5.45 -6.50
N ALA A 69 -6.04 -5.93 -5.26
CA ALA A 69 -7.22 -6.32 -4.50
C ALA A 69 -7.43 -5.37 -3.33
N SER A 70 -8.62 -4.79 -3.21
CA SER A 70 -9.01 -3.98 -2.07
C SER A 70 -9.79 -4.82 -1.06
N THR A 71 -9.47 -4.67 0.21
CA THR A 71 -10.19 -5.27 1.33
C THR A 71 -10.55 -4.21 2.36
N GLU A 72 -11.73 -4.36 2.95
CA GLU A 72 -12.17 -3.54 4.05
C GLU A 72 -12.48 -4.41 5.25
N ARG A 73 -12.07 -3.96 6.42
CA ARG A 73 -12.38 -4.59 7.69
C ARG A 73 -12.88 -3.56 8.67
N VAL A 74 -14.18 -3.59 8.92
CA VAL A 74 -14.81 -2.83 10.00
C VAL A 74 -14.53 -3.51 11.35
N GLN A 75 -14.21 -2.74 12.40
CA GLN A 75 -13.95 -3.27 13.73
C GLN A 75 -15.16 -4.05 14.27
N GLY A 76 -14.93 -5.34 14.58
CA GLY A 76 -15.98 -6.25 15.06
C GLY A 76 -16.77 -6.95 13.96
N GLY A 77 -16.52 -6.59 12.69
CA GLY A 77 -17.10 -7.25 11.51
C GLY A 77 -16.15 -8.24 10.82
N SER A 78 -16.66 -8.85 9.75
CA SER A 78 -15.89 -9.66 8.81
C SER A 78 -15.13 -8.79 7.81
N THR A 79 -13.95 -9.24 7.39
CA THR A 79 -13.24 -8.65 6.23
C THR A 79 -14.04 -8.92 4.96
N GLN A 80 -14.25 -7.89 4.15
CA GLN A 80 -14.89 -8.00 2.84
C GLN A 80 -13.92 -7.56 1.75
N THR A 81 -13.89 -8.29 0.63
CA THR A 81 -13.18 -7.82 -0.57
C THR A 81 -14.08 -6.82 -1.28
N ALA A 82 -13.59 -5.58 -1.40
CA ALA A 82 -14.38 -4.47 -1.93
C ALA A 82 -14.32 -4.42 -3.47
N PHE A 83 -13.13 -4.57 -4.05
CA PHE A 83 -12.96 -4.67 -5.50
C PHE A 83 -11.63 -5.32 -5.90
N VAL A 84 -11.55 -5.73 -7.17
CA VAL A 84 -10.32 -6.20 -7.82
C VAL A 84 -10.14 -5.43 -9.12
N GLN A 85 -8.93 -4.95 -9.34
CA GLN A 85 -8.54 -4.20 -10.52
C GLN A 85 -7.25 -4.79 -11.11
N ASP A 86 -7.23 -5.05 -12.41
CA ASP A 86 -6.01 -5.35 -13.14
C ASP A 86 -5.45 -4.05 -13.74
N VAL A 87 -4.15 -3.86 -13.63
CA VAL A 87 -3.40 -2.73 -14.19
C VAL A 87 -2.45 -3.30 -15.23
N VAL A 88 -2.50 -2.75 -16.44
CA VAL A 88 -1.58 -3.12 -17.54
C VAL A 88 -1.01 -1.86 -18.13
N ILE A 89 0.32 -1.80 -18.28
CA ILE A 89 1.02 -0.72 -18.97
C ILE A 89 1.15 -1.11 -20.44
N TYR A 90 0.56 -0.37 -21.36
CA TYR A 90 0.65 -0.66 -22.79
C TYR A 90 1.77 0.10 -23.48
N GLU A 91 1.88 1.38 -23.18
CA GLU A 91 2.79 2.27 -23.87
C GLU A 91 3.50 3.20 -22.87
N ILE A 92 4.77 3.44 -23.16
CA ILE A 92 5.65 4.30 -22.37
C ILE A 92 6.12 5.42 -23.28
N ASN A 93 5.56 6.60 -23.06
CA ASN A 93 5.90 7.81 -23.79
C ASN A 93 6.81 8.67 -22.91
N ASP A 94 8.11 8.41 -22.99
CA ASP A 94 9.10 9.14 -22.20
C ASP A 94 9.65 10.36 -22.94
N GLY A 95 9.45 11.56 -22.39
CA GLY A 95 10.10 12.77 -22.92
C GLY A 95 9.63 13.24 -24.30
N VAL A 96 8.64 12.57 -24.91
CA VAL A 96 8.16 12.87 -26.27
C VAL A 96 7.46 14.23 -26.33
N ILE A 97 6.63 14.54 -25.32
CA ILE A 97 5.87 15.80 -25.24
C ILE A 97 6.57 16.80 -24.31
N ASP A 98 7.13 16.33 -23.20
CA ASP A 98 7.84 17.14 -22.21
C ASP A 98 8.99 16.29 -21.65
N PRO A 99 10.26 16.70 -21.78
CA PRO A 99 11.42 15.93 -21.33
C PRO A 99 11.41 15.64 -19.82
N ASN A 100 10.69 16.45 -19.05
CA ASN A 100 10.53 16.31 -17.61
C ASN A 100 9.35 15.41 -17.23
N LYS A 101 8.65 14.80 -18.19
CA LYS A 101 7.49 13.95 -17.91
C LYS A 101 7.63 12.57 -18.51
N LEU A 102 7.10 11.61 -17.77
CA LEU A 102 6.82 10.26 -18.21
C LEU A 102 5.31 10.13 -18.40
N TYR A 103 4.88 9.63 -19.55
CA TYR A 103 3.49 9.32 -19.82
C TYR A 103 3.33 7.80 -19.95
N LEU A 104 2.45 7.22 -19.14
CA LEU A 104 2.10 5.80 -19.20
C LEU A 104 0.68 5.66 -19.71
N ASP A 105 0.50 4.92 -20.80
CA ASP A 105 -0.84 4.47 -21.20
C ASP A 105 -1.17 3.20 -20.43
N ILE A 106 -2.25 3.26 -19.63
CA ILE A 106 -2.66 2.17 -18.76
C ILE A 106 -4.12 1.78 -19.01
N ASP A 107 -4.39 0.48 -18.96
CA ASP A 107 -5.75 -0.01 -18.73
C ASP A 107 -5.95 -0.41 -17.28
N LEU A 108 -7.08 0.04 -16.74
CA LEU A 108 -7.60 -0.34 -15.45
C LEU A 108 -8.87 -1.15 -15.68
N LEU A 109 -8.75 -2.46 -15.51
CA LEU A 109 -9.82 -3.42 -15.72
C LEU A 109 -10.43 -3.78 -14.38
N THR A 110 -11.73 -3.58 -14.16
CA THR A 110 -12.37 -4.09 -12.93
C THR A 110 -13.23 -5.30 -13.24
N ASN A 111 -13.13 -6.30 -12.38
CA ASN A 111 -13.95 -7.49 -12.48
C ASN A 111 -15.15 -7.35 -11.53
N THR A 112 -16.19 -6.64 -11.99
CA THR A 112 -17.51 -6.64 -11.33
C THR A 112 -18.45 -7.61 -12.07
N GLY A 113 -18.16 -8.91 -12.04
CA GLY A 113 -19.02 -9.97 -12.62
C GLY A 113 -18.29 -10.98 -13.53
N SER A 114 -19.05 -11.71 -14.34
CA SER A 114 -18.59 -12.78 -15.25
C SER A 114 -17.87 -12.30 -16.51
N THR A 115 -17.76 -10.99 -16.71
CA THR A 115 -17.11 -10.39 -17.89
C THR A 115 -16.20 -9.25 -17.42
N PRO A 116 -14.88 -9.32 -17.67
CA PRO A 116 -13.98 -8.19 -17.41
C PRO A 116 -14.41 -6.99 -18.26
N GLY A 117 -14.74 -5.88 -17.60
CA GLY A 117 -15.00 -4.61 -18.28
C GLY A 117 -13.78 -3.71 -18.16
N ILE A 118 -13.32 -3.14 -19.29
CA ILE A 118 -12.39 -2.01 -19.26
C ILE A 118 -13.12 -0.86 -18.57
N VAL A 119 -12.66 -0.44 -17.39
CA VAL A 119 -13.31 0.63 -16.61
C VAL A 119 -12.68 1.99 -16.88
N LYS A 120 -11.39 2.00 -17.24
CA LYS A 120 -10.67 3.22 -17.64
C LYS A 120 -9.42 2.84 -18.42
N SER A 121 -9.33 3.30 -19.67
CA SER A 121 -8.06 3.48 -20.37
C SER A 121 -7.67 4.94 -20.23
N GLY A 122 -6.41 5.23 -19.90
CA GLY A 122 -6.00 6.61 -19.76
C GLY A 122 -4.51 6.80 -19.60
N ILE A 123 -4.07 8.00 -19.96
CA ILE A 123 -2.68 8.41 -19.82
C ILE A 123 -2.48 8.93 -18.39
N VAL A 124 -1.57 8.30 -17.66
CA VAL A 124 -1.06 8.84 -16.40
C VAL A 124 0.29 9.50 -16.66
N SER A 125 0.44 10.75 -16.21
CA SER A 125 1.69 11.50 -16.37
C SER A 125 2.38 11.72 -15.03
N PHE A 126 3.69 11.49 -15.00
CA PHE A 126 4.55 11.75 -13.85
C PHE A 126 5.59 12.78 -14.22
N THR A 127 5.80 13.81 -13.40
CA THR A 127 6.99 14.65 -13.52
C THR A 127 8.18 13.88 -12.96
N LYS A 128 9.25 13.80 -13.74
CA LYS A 128 10.52 13.22 -13.32
C LYS A 128 11.12 14.11 -12.23
N PRO A 129 11.49 13.57 -11.07
CA PRO A 129 12.15 14.38 -10.06
C PRO A 129 13.51 14.88 -10.59
N SER A 130 13.63 16.19 -10.80
CA SER A 130 14.91 16.84 -11.14
C SER A 130 15.72 17.04 -9.86
N GLY A 131 16.48 16.01 -9.48
CA GLY A 131 17.07 15.93 -8.15
C GLY A 131 15.99 15.67 -7.08
N ILE A 132 16.40 15.44 -5.84
CA ILE A 132 15.51 15.09 -4.71
C ILE A 132 14.44 16.18 -4.43
N SER A 133 14.44 17.28 -5.19
CA SER A 133 13.45 18.35 -5.15
C SER A 133 12.88 18.58 -6.56
N GLY A 134 11.88 17.80 -6.95
CA GLY A 134 11.25 17.92 -8.27
C GLY A 134 9.84 17.35 -8.28
N VAL A 135 8.87 18.24 -8.03
CA VAL A 135 7.45 17.97 -7.81
C VAL A 135 6.72 17.59 -9.11
N ALA A 136 5.85 16.58 -9.03
CA ALA A 136 4.74 16.39 -9.95
C ALA A 136 3.43 16.52 -9.15
N PHE A 137 2.68 17.59 -9.38
CA PHE A 137 1.34 17.72 -8.84
C PHE A 137 0.40 16.78 -9.60
N VAL A 138 -0.25 15.89 -8.86
CA VAL A 138 -1.54 15.34 -9.26
C VAL A 138 -2.49 15.70 -8.13
N ASP A 139 -3.46 16.58 -8.43
CA ASP A 139 -4.63 16.99 -7.63
C ASP A 139 -4.45 16.99 -6.09
N ASP A 140 -4.40 18.16 -5.45
CA ASP A 140 -3.91 18.41 -4.08
C ASP A 140 -4.63 17.65 -2.94
N THR A 141 -5.68 16.90 -3.23
CA THR A 141 -6.33 16.03 -2.24
C THR A 141 -5.68 14.65 -2.21
N ILE A 142 -5.03 14.32 -1.08
CA ILE A 142 -4.73 12.91 -0.77
C ILE A 142 -6.07 12.17 -0.80
N PRO A 143 -6.26 11.19 -1.70
CA PRO A 143 -7.54 10.48 -1.76
C PRO A 143 -7.80 9.87 -0.38
N PHE A 144 -8.93 10.27 0.22
CA PHE A 144 -9.44 9.55 1.36
C PHE A 144 -9.75 8.14 0.87
N LEU A 145 -8.97 7.15 1.31
CA LEU A 145 -9.13 5.78 0.87
C LEU A 145 -10.38 5.21 1.56
N SER A 146 -11.54 5.39 0.92
CA SER A 146 -12.80 4.75 1.28
C SER A 146 -13.17 3.72 0.21
N THR A 147 -13.93 2.71 0.61
CA THR A 147 -14.46 1.69 -0.31
C THR A 147 -15.65 2.15 -1.13
N GLU A 148 -16.29 3.25 -0.72
CA GLU A 148 -17.32 3.92 -1.52
C GLU A 148 -16.71 4.62 -2.73
N ASP A 149 -15.47 5.07 -2.60
CA ASP A 149 -14.71 5.72 -3.64
C ASP A 149 -13.99 4.67 -4.52
N ARG A 150 -14.78 3.94 -5.32
CA ARG A 150 -14.33 2.87 -6.25
C ARG A 150 -13.54 3.40 -7.46
N ARG A 151 -12.83 4.51 -7.30
CA ARG A 151 -12.04 5.11 -8.36
C ARG A 151 -10.89 4.17 -8.73
N PRO A 152 -10.57 4.02 -10.02
CA PRO A 152 -9.43 3.23 -10.41
C PRO A 152 -8.15 3.74 -9.76
N LEU A 153 -7.38 2.86 -9.12
CA LEU A 153 -6.20 3.24 -8.33
C LEU A 153 -4.90 2.81 -9.00
N PHE A 154 -3.89 3.68 -8.95
CA PHE A 154 -2.52 3.35 -9.32
C PHE A 154 -1.63 3.59 -8.11
N LEU A 155 -1.19 2.53 -7.42
CA LEU A 155 -0.53 2.65 -6.10
C LEU A 155 0.77 3.47 -6.16
N PHE A 156 1.48 3.43 -7.29
CA PHE A 156 2.65 4.26 -7.51
C PHE A 156 2.34 5.77 -7.53
N GLU A 157 1.17 6.17 -8.02
CA GLU A 157 0.71 7.55 -7.94
C GLU A 157 0.39 7.94 -6.49
N ILE A 158 -0.30 7.05 -5.75
CA ILE A 158 -0.67 7.30 -4.36
C ILE A 158 0.57 7.44 -3.48
N LEU A 159 1.59 6.61 -3.70
CA LEU A 159 2.88 6.71 -3.03
C LEU A 159 3.50 8.10 -3.19
N GLN A 160 3.56 8.61 -4.42
CA GLN A 160 4.12 9.93 -4.73
C GLN A 160 3.29 11.04 -4.08
N ARG A 161 1.96 10.98 -4.21
CA ARG A 161 1.06 11.94 -3.57
C ARG A 161 1.32 12.01 -2.07
N ILE A 162 1.25 10.88 -1.37
CA ILE A 162 1.50 10.82 0.07
C ILE A 162 2.90 11.34 0.43
N ALA A 163 3.94 10.97 -0.31
CA ALA A 163 5.29 11.44 -0.06
C ALA A 163 5.43 12.98 -0.17
N PHE A 164 4.71 13.61 -1.09
CA PHE A 164 4.89 15.04 -1.40
C PHE A 164 3.84 15.97 -0.80
N THR A 165 2.65 15.46 -0.47
CA THR A 165 1.52 16.29 -0.03
C THR A 165 1.12 16.04 1.42
N SER A 166 1.67 15.03 2.09
CA SER A 166 1.41 14.80 3.53
C SER A 166 2.22 15.75 4.41
N CYS A 167 1.76 15.93 5.64
CA CYS A 167 2.48 16.66 6.70
C CYS A 167 2.71 18.15 6.38
N ILE A 168 1.82 18.73 5.58
CA ILE A 168 1.85 20.15 5.24
C ILE A 168 1.10 20.91 6.33
N THR A 169 1.78 21.86 6.95
CA THR A 169 1.20 22.83 7.89
C THR A 169 1.29 24.23 7.27
N ASP A 170 0.32 24.57 6.43
CA ASP A 170 0.13 25.92 5.90
C ASP A 170 -1.29 26.44 6.22
N GLU A 171 -1.60 27.63 5.71
CA GLU A 171 -2.89 28.28 5.98
C GLU A 171 -4.07 27.51 5.41
N ASP A 172 -3.88 26.64 4.42
CA ASP A 172 -4.92 25.89 3.72
C ASP A 172 -5.02 24.44 4.20
N TYR A 173 -3.88 23.82 4.54
CA TYR A 173 -3.74 22.45 5.03
C TYR A 173 -3.05 22.46 6.39
N GLN A 174 -3.75 21.98 7.42
CA GLN A 174 -3.14 21.74 8.72
C GLN A 174 -3.06 20.24 8.93
N GLU A 175 -1.99 19.63 8.41
CA GLU A 175 -1.67 18.23 8.61
C GLU A 175 -0.36 18.07 9.37
N SER A 176 -0.39 17.29 10.46
CA SER A 176 0.84 16.86 11.15
C SER A 176 1.00 15.36 11.05
N CYS A 177 2.25 14.89 11.03
CA CYS A 177 2.53 13.47 10.90
C CYS A 177 3.36 12.94 12.06
N HIS A 178 3.02 11.72 12.50
CA HIS A 178 3.49 11.16 13.77
C HIS A 178 3.75 9.66 13.68
N LYS A 179 4.56 9.14 14.61
CA LYS A 179 4.87 7.69 14.75
C LYS A 179 5.45 7.02 13.49
N LEU A 180 6.38 7.67 12.79
CA LEU A 180 7.06 7.08 11.63
C LEU A 180 7.93 5.90 12.09
N THR A 181 7.67 4.73 11.52
CA THR A 181 8.52 3.55 11.72
C THR A 181 8.82 2.89 10.38
N THR A 182 10.03 2.34 10.29
CA THR A 182 10.47 1.56 9.13
C THR A 182 11.02 0.23 9.62
N LYS A 183 10.61 -0.86 8.96
CA LYS A 183 10.99 -2.21 9.37
C LYS A 183 11.23 -3.09 8.15
N ALA A 184 12.37 -3.77 8.14
CA ALA A 184 12.61 -4.85 7.18
C ALA A 184 11.67 -6.03 7.48
N VAL A 185 10.98 -6.50 6.45
CA VAL A 185 10.06 -7.64 6.51
C VAL A 185 10.33 -8.56 5.32
N GLN A 186 9.93 -9.83 5.45
CA GLN A 186 9.92 -10.76 4.33
C GLN A 186 8.48 -11.05 3.94
N LYS A 187 8.18 -11.01 2.65
CA LYS A 187 6.87 -11.37 2.11
C LYS A 187 7.01 -12.64 1.29
N ARG A 188 6.13 -13.60 1.53
CA ARG A 188 6.03 -14.81 0.74
C ARG A 188 5.14 -14.55 -0.47
N LEU A 189 5.65 -14.85 -1.66
CA LEU A 189 4.81 -14.87 -2.86
C LEU A 189 4.02 -16.18 -2.89
N PRO A 190 2.72 -16.17 -3.22
CA PRO A 190 1.94 -17.38 -3.33
C PRO A 190 2.55 -18.35 -4.35
N SER A 191 2.73 -19.61 -3.97
CA SER A 191 3.27 -20.64 -4.86
C SER A 191 2.41 -20.77 -6.11
N GLY A 192 3.04 -20.76 -7.28
CA GLY A 192 2.37 -20.87 -8.57
C GLY A 192 1.74 -19.56 -9.09
N SER A 193 1.80 -18.46 -8.34
CA SER A 193 1.42 -17.13 -8.85
C SER A 193 2.34 -16.63 -9.95
N GLU A 194 1.85 -15.75 -10.82
CA GLU A 194 2.69 -15.10 -11.83
C GLU A 194 3.82 -14.30 -11.20
N ALA A 195 3.54 -13.63 -10.07
CA ALA A 195 4.53 -12.94 -9.25
C ALA A 195 5.68 -13.88 -8.81
N GLN A 196 5.35 -15.08 -8.32
CA GLN A 196 6.36 -16.06 -7.92
C GLN A 196 7.19 -16.55 -9.10
N LYS A 197 6.56 -16.86 -10.23
CA LYS A 197 7.26 -17.30 -11.44
C LYS A 197 8.23 -16.23 -11.95
N ALA A 198 7.81 -14.98 -11.88
CA ALA A 198 8.57 -13.82 -12.30
C ALA A 198 9.80 -13.54 -11.41
N THR A 199 9.64 -13.59 -10.08
CA THR A 199 10.73 -13.24 -9.14
C THR A 199 11.59 -14.43 -8.71
N CYS A 200 10.99 -15.61 -8.50
CA CYS A 200 11.67 -16.81 -8.00
C CYS A 200 11.36 -18.05 -8.86
N PRO A 201 11.77 -18.10 -10.14
CA PRO A 201 11.40 -19.19 -11.04
C PRO A 201 11.89 -20.57 -10.55
N SER A 202 13.02 -20.60 -9.83
CA SER A 202 13.69 -21.85 -9.41
C SER A 202 13.27 -22.36 -8.03
N THR A 203 12.51 -21.59 -7.25
CA THR A 203 12.15 -21.90 -5.85
C THR A 203 10.68 -21.63 -5.53
N PRO A 204 9.73 -22.32 -6.21
CA PRO A 204 8.30 -21.99 -6.15
C PRO A 204 7.65 -22.15 -4.77
N ASP A 205 8.15 -23.06 -3.94
CA ASP A 205 7.55 -23.37 -2.63
C ASP A 205 8.08 -22.50 -1.48
N ASN A 206 9.14 -21.72 -1.73
CA ASN A 206 9.75 -20.87 -0.71
C ASN A 206 10.26 -19.54 -1.27
N CYS A 207 9.51 -18.95 -2.19
CA CYS A 207 9.80 -17.61 -2.68
C CYS A 207 9.49 -16.57 -1.61
N LEU A 208 10.53 -16.06 -0.97
CA LEU A 208 10.50 -14.95 -0.04
C LEU A 208 11.22 -13.77 -0.69
N ILE A 209 10.54 -12.64 -0.75
CA ILE A 209 11.12 -11.38 -1.21
C ILE A 209 11.37 -10.45 -0.03
N ASN A 210 12.39 -9.61 -0.14
CA ASN A 210 12.68 -8.60 0.85
C ASN A 210 11.76 -7.40 0.63
N ALA A 211 11.18 -6.89 1.71
CA ALA A 211 10.36 -5.70 1.67
C ALA A 211 10.62 -4.81 2.88
N THR A 212 10.25 -3.55 2.75
CA THR A 212 10.27 -2.58 3.85
C THR A 212 8.83 -2.22 4.17
N GLN A 213 8.45 -2.41 5.44
CA GLN A 213 7.20 -1.91 5.97
C GLN A 213 7.43 -0.51 6.54
N ILE A 214 6.57 0.44 6.17
CA ILE A 214 6.62 1.83 6.62
C ILE A 214 5.26 2.15 7.23
N GLU A 215 5.25 2.61 8.47
CA GLU A 215 4.04 3.00 9.18
C GLU A 215 4.14 4.42 9.68
N PHE A 216 3.05 5.18 9.60
CA PHE A 216 2.96 6.51 10.19
C PHE A 216 1.51 6.97 10.31
N ASP A 217 1.27 7.97 11.14
CA ASP A 217 -0.02 8.63 11.29
C ASP A 217 -0.02 9.99 10.57
N ILE A 218 -1.11 10.33 9.90
CA ILE A 218 -1.46 11.69 9.48
C ILE A 218 -2.60 12.19 10.37
N ILE A 219 -2.52 13.45 10.80
CA ILE A 219 -3.51 14.12 11.62
C ILE A 219 -3.97 15.38 10.92
N ARG A 220 -5.25 15.46 10.60
CA ARG A 220 -5.89 16.57 9.88
C ARG A 220 -6.62 17.48 10.86
N HIS A 221 -6.07 18.66 11.11
CA HIS A 221 -6.60 19.60 12.11
C HIS A 221 -7.78 20.43 11.60
N LYS A 222 -7.90 20.62 10.28
CA LYS A 222 -8.98 21.39 9.62
C LYS A 222 -10.22 20.58 9.23
N GLN A 223 -10.16 19.26 9.35
CA GLN A 223 -11.33 18.39 9.28
C GLN A 223 -11.57 17.85 10.69
N PRO A 224 -12.04 18.70 11.61
CA PRO A 224 -12.42 18.22 12.92
C PRO A 224 -13.52 17.19 12.74
N ASP A 225 -13.37 16.08 13.44
CA ASP A 225 -14.42 15.11 13.58
C ASP A 225 -15.60 15.71 14.38
N ASP A 226 -16.75 15.02 14.44
CA ASP A 226 -17.93 15.53 15.17
C ASP A 226 -17.70 15.87 16.67
N ASP A 227 -16.57 15.44 17.26
CA ASP A 227 -16.15 15.75 18.64
C ASP A 227 -15.15 16.92 18.70
N ASN A 228 -14.98 17.65 17.58
CA ASN A 228 -14.00 18.72 17.38
C ASN A 228 -12.53 18.26 17.54
N ARG A 229 -12.25 16.98 17.27
CA ARG A 229 -10.90 16.40 17.33
C ARG A 229 -10.33 16.24 15.92
N PRO A 230 -9.02 16.43 15.73
CA PRO A 230 -8.39 16.19 14.44
C PRO A 230 -8.64 14.75 13.93
N ASP A 231 -8.97 14.59 12.64
CA ASP A 231 -9.07 13.28 12.02
C ASP A 231 -7.69 12.61 11.92
N ARG A 232 -7.60 11.36 12.37
CA ARG A 232 -6.34 10.59 12.37
C ARG A 232 -6.46 9.40 11.45
N VAL A 233 -5.53 9.33 10.49
CA VAL A 233 -5.38 8.21 9.57
C VAL A 233 -4.02 7.57 9.79
N HIS A 234 -4.00 6.28 10.12
CA HIS A 234 -2.78 5.49 10.17
C HIS A 234 -2.52 4.83 8.82
N TYR A 235 -1.35 5.05 8.24
CA TYR A 235 -0.91 4.43 6.99
C TYR A 235 0.10 3.34 7.24
N THR A 236 -0.01 2.26 6.48
CA THR A 236 0.99 1.19 6.40
C THR A 236 1.29 0.92 4.93
N PHE A 237 2.55 1.08 4.54
CA PHE A 237 3.06 0.67 3.24
C PHE A 237 3.92 -0.58 3.39
N VAL A 238 3.85 -1.49 2.42
CA VAL A 238 4.86 -2.52 2.21
C VAL A 238 5.42 -2.37 0.81
N ILE A 239 6.72 -2.13 0.72
CA ILE A 239 7.40 -1.80 -0.54
C ILE A 239 8.57 -2.77 -0.77
N SER A 240 8.72 -3.28 -1.99
CA SER A 240 9.82 -4.17 -2.36
C SER A 240 10.41 -3.76 -3.70
N GLN A 241 11.74 -3.80 -3.80
CA GLN A 241 12.47 -3.59 -5.05
C GLN A 241 12.58 -4.89 -5.88
N ASP A 242 12.16 -6.03 -5.34
CA ASP A 242 12.24 -7.35 -5.98
C ASP A 242 11.08 -7.58 -7.00
N THR A 243 10.27 -6.55 -7.25
CA THR A 243 9.08 -6.59 -8.11
C THR A 243 9.18 -5.57 -9.25
N PRO A 244 8.33 -5.67 -10.28
CA PRO A 244 8.26 -4.70 -11.37
C PRO A 244 8.07 -3.27 -10.83
N PHE A 245 8.57 -2.28 -11.57
CA PHE A 245 8.74 -0.91 -11.09
C PHE A 245 7.43 -0.30 -10.56
N THR A 246 6.33 -0.46 -11.29
CA THR A 246 5.03 0.11 -10.91
C THR A 246 4.28 -0.74 -9.88
N ALA A 247 4.73 -1.98 -9.67
CA ALA A 247 4.19 -2.92 -8.69
C ALA A 247 4.97 -2.95 -7.35
N ARG A 248 6.01 -2.10 -7.19
CA ARG A 248 6.86 -2.07 -5.98
C ARG A 248 6.12 -1.80 -4.68
N VAL A 249 5.02 -1.06 -4.73
CA VAL A 249 4.12 -0.89 -3.59
C VAL A 249 3.23 -2.14 -3.50
N LEU A 250 3.64 -3.11 -2.69
CA LEU A 250 2.95 -4.40 -2.55
C LEU A 250 1.66 -4.29 -1.72
N GLU A 251 1.65 -3.38 -0.74
CA GLU A 251 0.52 -3.20 0.15
C GLU A 251 0.44 -1.73 0.57
N LEU A 252 -0.78 -1.19 0.59
CA LEU A 252 -1.12 0.09 1.19
C LEU A 252 -2.38 -0.09 2.02
N CYS A 253 -2.25 0.06 3.33
CA CYS A 253 -3.38 0.08 4.25
C CYS A 253 -3.55 1.47 4.86
N SER A 254 -4.80 1.89 5.00
CA SER A 254 -5.20 3.02 5.81
C SER A 254 -6.16 2.57 6.89
N ARG A 255 -5.99 3.10 8.11
CA ARG A 255 -6.89 2.86 9.23
C ARG A 255 -7.37 4.19 9.79
N ALA A 256 -8.68 4.37 9.84
CA ALA A 256 -9.32 5.61 10.29
C ALA A 256 -10.69 5.33 10.94
N LEU A 257 -11.26 6.35 11.58
CA LEU A 257 -12.65 6.35 12.01
C LEU A 257 -13.54 6.84 10.85
N TYR A 258 -14.32 5.94 10.27
CA TYR A 258 -15.20 6.24 9.15
C TYR A 258 -16.60 6.61 9.64
N PRO A 259 -17.24 7.64 9.08
CA PRO A 259 -18.63 7.95 9.38
C PRO A 259 -19.55 6.84 8.85
N THR A 260 -20.66 6.60 9.54
CA THR A 260 -21.71 5.67 9.13
C THR A 260 -22.98 6.42 8.73
N GLU A 261 -23.79 5.81 7.86
CA GLU A 261 -25.11 6.37 7.47
C GLU A 261 -26.03 6.66 8.67
N SER A 262 -25.82 5.96 9.79
CA SER A 262 -26.57 6.15 11.03
C SER A 262 -26.04 7.29 11.93
N GLY A 263 -25.08 8.08 11.46
CA GLY A 263 -24.46 9.17 12.21
C GLY A 263 -23.48 8.70 13.32
N GLY A 264 -23.01 7.46 13.24
CA GLY A 264 -21.96 6.91 14.11
C GLY A 264 -20.59 6.93 13.43
N LYS A 265 -19.54 6.55 14.16
CA LYS A 265 -18.21 6.31 13.59
C LYS A 265 -17.77 4.87 13.84
N LEU A 266 -17.17 4.25 12.83
CA LEU A 266 -16.61 2.91 12.93
C LEU A 266 -15.14 2.93 12.55
N LEU A 267 -14.31 2.30 13.36
CA LEU A 267 -12.92 2.07 13.01
C LEU A 267 -12.89 1.03 11.88
N ALA A 268 -12.30 1.37 10.74
CA ALA A 268 -12.09 0.41 9.66
C ALA A 268 -10.64 0.43 9.17
N ASP A 269 -10.23 -0.70 8.62
CA ASP A 269 -8.96 -0.87 7.92
C ASP A 269 -9.30 -1.09 6.44
N VAL A 270 -8.78 -0.23 5.55
CA VAL A 270 -8.91 -0.36 4.09
C VAL A 270 -7.52 -0.65 3.53
N CYS A 271 -7.36 -1.81 2.90
CA CYS A 271 -6.07 -2.29 2.40
C CYS A 271 -6.14 -2.61 0.92
N TYR A 272 -5.19 -2.08 0.16
CA TYR A 272 -4.90 -2.42 -1.22
C TYR A 272 -3.67 -3.32 -1.25
N SER A 273 -3.78 -4.46 -1.91
CA SER A 273 -2.66 -5.40 -2.04
C SER A 273 -2.44 -5.75 -3.49
N VAL A 274 -1.19 -5.63 -3.94
CA VAL A 274 -0.75 -6.13 -5.24
C VAL A 274 -0.63 -7.65 -5.19
N ARG A 275 -1.10 -8.29 -6.25
CA ARG A 275 -1.08 -9.72 -6.51
C ARG A 275 -0.69 -9.94 -7.97
N ASP A 276 -0.18 -11.12 -8.27
CA ASP A 276 -0.02 -11.64 -9.64
C ASP A 276 0.58 -10.62 -10.64
N TYR A 277 1.81 -10.17 -10.38
CA TYR A 277 2.51 -9.22 -11.27
C TYR A 277 3.43 -9.91 -12.29
N THR A 278 3.73 -9.21 -13.39
CA THR A 278 4.71 -9.60 -14.41
C THR A 278 5.62 -8.42 -14.74
N PHE A 279 6.88 -8.68 -15.16
CA PHE A 279 7.85 -7.62 -15.50
C PHE A 279 7.64 -6.99 -16.88
N GLY A 280 6.65 -7.43 -17.67
CA GLY A 280 6.48 -6.99 -19.06
C GLY A 280 7.53 -7.56 -20.02
N ASP A 281 7.43 -7.15 -21.29
CA ASP A 281 8.32 -7.56 -22.36
C ASP A 281 9.67 -6.83 -22.28
N GLN A 282 10.75 -7.50 -22.70
CA GLN A 282 12.10 -6.90 -22.77
C GLN A 282 12.31 -6.07 -24.03
#